data_AF-A0A897NSG1-F1
#
_entry.id   AF-A0A897NSG1-F1
#
_cell.length_a   1.000
_cell.length_b   1.000
_cell.length_c   1.000
_cell.angle_alpha   90.00
_cell.angle_beta   90.00
_cell.angle_gamma   90.00
#
_symmetry.space_group_name_H-M   'P 1'
#
loop_
_entity.id
_entity.type
_entity.pdbx_description
1 polymer ?
#
loop_
_entity_poly.entity_id
_entity_poly.type
_entity_poly.pdbx_seq_one_letter_code
_entity_poly.pdbx_strand_id
1 'polypeptide(L)'
;MGQPIIRYCKTELYDRLVDEHEIFENYYDLLVFLAVVGYHENKIKRNNFKGSSSDGTKGEAGLRNVHSKELYRTVMACLAFHHTSDPEALVDADTQMETLAKYSAGGLEVIEQEISDVAGDPTDAILNYIERNQGEDSGISGELGKIVESFDDQMMGFEE
;
A
#
# COMPACT_ATOMS: atom_id res chain seq x y z
N MET A 1 -2.83 -16.83 21.13
CA MET A 1 -3.07 -15.49 20.53
C MET A 1 -3.50 -15.70 19.10
N GLY A 2 -4.53 -15.00 18.62
CA GLY A 2 -4.94 -15.05 17.21
C GLY A 2 -3.85 -14.46 16.32
N GLN A 3 -3.83 -14.85 15.04
CA GLN A 3 -2.90 -14.24 14.07
C GLN A 3 -3.25 -12.75 13.88
N PRO A 4 -2.26 -11.85 13.70
CA PRO A 4 -2.54 -10.44 13.47
C PRO A 4 -3.29 -10.23 12.14
N ILE A 5 -4.27 -9.32 12.15
CA ILE A 5 -5.16 -9.03 11.01
C ILE A 5 -5.13 -7.54 10.71
N ILE A 6 -4.89 -7.21 9.45
CA ILE A 6 -5.03 -5.85 8.91
C ILE A 6 -6.49 -5.64 8.56
N ARG A 7 -7.12 -4.63 9.17
CA ARG A 7 -8.47 -4.19 8.84
C ARG A 7 -8.41 -2.93 7.99
N TYR A 8 -9.08 -2.95 6.85
CA TYR A 8 -9.02 -1.87 5.86
C TYR A 8 -10.39 -1.59 5.24
N CYS A 9 -10.52 -0.41 4.61
CA CYS A 9 -11.72 -0.04 3.87
C CYS A 9 -11.77 -0.82 2.55
N LYS A 10 -12.77 -1.69 2.39
CA LYS A 10 -13.02 -2.45 1.17
C LYS A 10 -14.31 -1.96 0.51
N THR A 11 -14.19 -1.31 -0.64
CA THR A 11 -15.31 -0.90 -1.50
C THR A 11 -15.48 -1.89 -2.65
N GLU A 12 -16.51 -1.68 -3.48
CA GLU A 12 -16.76 -2.47 -4.69
C GLU A 12 -15.58 -2.45 -5.66
N LEU A 13 -14.71 -1.44 -5.58
CA LEU A 13 -13.50 -1.39 -6.41
C LEU A 13 -12.59 -2.60 -6.18
N TYR A 14 -12.51 -3.13 -4.96
CA TYR A 14 -11.72 -4.33 -4.70
C TYR A 14 -12.26 -5.53 -5.47
N ASP A 15 -13.58 -5.72 -5.50
CA ASP A 15 -14.19 -6.85 -6.19
C ASP A 15 -14.00 -6.71 -7.71
N ARG A 16 -14.14 -5.48 -8.23
CA ARG A 16 -13.88 -5.19 -9.65
C ARG A 16 -12.44 -5.51 -10.06
N LEU A 17 -11.45 -5.03 -9.30
CA LEU A 17 -10.04 -5.15 -9.67
C LEU A 17 -9.44 -6.52 -9.40
N VAL A 18 -9.97 -7.27 -8.43
CA VAL A 18 -9.42 -8.58 -8.04
C VAL A 18 -10.25 -9.73 -8.62
N ASP A 19 -11.57 -9.69 -8.49
CA ASP A 19 -12.42 -10.82 -8.87
C ASP A 19 -12.95 -10.71 -10.30
N GLU A 20 -13.37 -9.51 -10.73
CA GLU A 20 -14.01 -9.34 -12.05
C GLU A 20 -12.97 -9.21 -13.18
N HIS A 21 -11.94 -8.38 -12.97
CA HIS A 21 -10.93 -8.09 -13.98
C HIS A 21 -9.59 -8.80 -13.74
N GLU A 22 -9.42 -9.47 -12.59
CA GLU A 22 -8.21 -10.23 -12.25
C GLU A 22 -6.89 -9.43 -12.42
N ILE A 23 -6.93 -8.11 -12.24
CA ILE A 23 -5.77 -7.21 -12.39
C ILE A 23 -4.76 -7.46 -11.27
N PHE A 24 -5.27 -7.72 -10.06
CA PHE A 24 -4.47 -8.14 -8.92
C PHE A 24 -4.81 -9.59 -8.57
N GLU A 25 -3.79 -10.38 -8.27
CA GLU A 25 -3.97 -11.79 -7.90
C GLU A 25 -4.79 -11.96 -6.61
N ASN A 26 -4.62 -11.04 -5.64
CA ASN A 26 -5.31 -11.10 -4.35
C ASN A 26 -5.58 -9.70 -3.79
N TYR A 27 -6.58 -9.60 -2.90
CA TYR A 27 -6.93 -8.33 -2.25
C TYR A 27 -5.79 -7.70 -1.44
N TYR A 28 -4.85 -8.48 -0.91
CA TYR A 28 -3.70 -7.90 -0.19
C TYR A 28 -2.66 -7.31 -1.14
N ASP A 29 -2.60 -7.75 -2.40
CA ASP A 29 -1.74 -7.14 -3.42
C ASP A 29 -2.30 -5.75 -3.76
N LEU A 30 -3.62 -5.65 -3.96
CA LEU A 30 -4.32 -4.37 -4.16
C LEU A 30 -4.21 -3.46 -2.92
N LEU A 31 -4.34 -4.00 -1.70
CA LEU A 31 -4.19 -3.25 -0.46
C LEU A 31 -2.84 -2.50 -0.40
N VAL A 32 -1.75 -3.22 -0.69
CA VAL A 32 -0.40 -2.66 -0.68
C VAL A 32 -0.22 -1.66 -1.82
N PHE A 33 -0.70 -1.98 -3.01
CA PHE A 33 -0.68 -1.05 -4.15
C PHE A 33 -1.37 0.28 -3.81
N LEU A 34 -2.58 0.23 -3.28
CA LEU A 34 -3.33 1.42 -2.88
C LEU A 34 -2.62 2.20 -1.77
N ALA A 35 -1.90 1.53 -0.86
CA ALA A 35 -1.11 2.23 0.15
C ALA A 35 0.06 3.01 -0.48
N VAL A 36 0.72 2.44 -1.49
CA VAL A 36 1.77 3.14 -2.25
C VAL A 36 1.18 4.31 -3.04
N VAL A 37 0.02 4.14 -3.68
CA VAL A 37 -0.71 5.23 -4.36
C VAL A 37 -1.03 6.35 -3.36
N GLY A 38 -1.60 6.01 -2.20
CA GLY A 38 -1.92 7.00 -1.17
C GLY A 38 -0.69 7.74 -0.67
N TYR A 39 0.44 7.06 -0.50
CA TYR A 39 1.70 7.70 -0.16
C TYR A 39 2.18 8.66 -1.25
N HIS A 40 2.23 8.20 -2.50
CA HIS A 40 2.69 8.97 -3.65
C HIS A 40 1.88 10.25 -3.87
N GLU A 41 0.55 10.16 -3.73
CA GLU A 41 -0.38 11.28 -3.86
C GLU A 41 -0.47 12.16 -2.60
N ASN A 42 0.29 11.83 -1.55
CA ASN A 42 0.20 12.46 -0.23
C ASN A 42 -1.24 12.46 0.35
N LYS A 43 -1.96 11.36 0.12
CA LYS A 43 -3.33 11.10 0.58
C LYS A 43 -3.34 10.06 1.68
N ILE A 44 -3.66 10.51 2.90
CA ILE A 44 -3.81 9.63 4.05
C ILE A 44 -5.15 9.85 4.74
N LYS A 45 -5.91 8.77 4.92
CA LYS A 45 -7.20 8.82 5.60
C LYS A 45 -7.00 8.63 7.10
N ARG A 46 -7.07 9.73 7.87
CA ARG A 46 -6.83 9.69 9.33
C ARG A 46 -7.97 9.05 10.12
N ASN A 47 -9.21 9.18 9.64
CA ASN A 47 -10.43 8.72 10.30
C ASN A 47 -11.21 7.80 9.36
N ASN A 48 -11.94 6.81 9.92
CA ASN A 48 -12.76 5.86 9.14
C ASN A 48 -12.01 5.09 8.03
N PHE A 49 -10.69 4.95 8.15
CA PHE A 49 -9.84 4.24 7.18
C PHE A 49 -10.06 2.72 7.14
N LYS A 50 -10.78 2.18 8.11
CA LYS A 50 -11.21 0.77 8.14
C LYS A 50 -12.56 0.55 7.44
N GLY A 51 -13.16 1.61 6.89
CA GLY A 51 -14.52 1.57 6.36
C GLY A 51 -15.60 1.60 7.45
N SER A 52 -16.83 1.84 7.01
CA SER A 52 -18.06 1.85 7.79
C SER A 52 -19.17 1.26 6.94
N SER A 53 -20.23 0.72 7.54
CA SER A 53 -21.33 0.14 6.76
C SER A 53 -21.97 1.10 5.73
N SER A 54 -21.71 2.41 5.84
CA SER A 54 -22.16 3.45 4.89
C SER A 54 -21.11 3.86 3.85
N ASP A 55 -19.80 3.73 4.14
CA ASP A 55 -18.71 4.23 3.27
C ASP A 55 -17.86 3.11 2.62
N GLY A 56 -18.06 1.84 3.03
CA GLY A 56 -17.32 0.68 2.52
C GLY A 56 -17.22 -0.45 3.55
N THR A 57 -17.24 -1.71 3.11
CA THR A 57 -17.15 -2.86 4.01
C THR A 57 -15.80 -2.93 4.73
N LYS A 58 -15.76 -3.62 5.88
CA LYS A 58 -14.51 -3.92 6.58
C LYS A 58 -13.83 -5.11 5.91
N GLY A 59 -12.80 -4.82 5.11
CA GLY A 59 -11.89 -5.84 4.59
C GLY A 59 -10.94 -6.34 5.68
N GLU A 60 -10.56 -7.61 5.61
CA GLU A 60 -9.59 -8.23 6.51
C GLU A 60 -8.51 -8.97 5.70
N ALA A 61 -7.24 -8.67 5.96
CA ALA A 61 -6.09 -9.37 5.40
C ALA A 61 -5.23 -9.90 6.54
N GLY A 62 -4.86 -11.18 6.49
CA GLY A 62 -3.93 -11.74 7.46
C GLY A 62 -2.54 -11.14 7.30
N LEU A 63 -1.94 -10.62 8.38
CA LEU A 63 -0.61 -10.00 8.33
C LEU A 63 0.44 -10.95 7.73
N ARG A 64 0.31 -12.25 8.01
CA ARG A 64 1.19 -13.29 7.47
C ARG A 64 1.21 -13.32 5.93
N ASN A 65 0.10 -13.04 5.26
CA ASN A 65 0.01 -13.04 3.80
C ASN A 65 0.73 -11.84 3.20
N VAL A 66 0.71 -10.70 3.89
CA VAL A 66 1.48 -9.53 3.47
C VAL A 66 2.97 -9.76 3.75
N HIS A 67 3.32 -10.28 4.93
CA HIS A 67 4.70 -10.56 5.32
C HIS A 67 5.36 -11.72 4.57
N SER A 68 4.59 -12.58 3.87
CA SER A 68 5.19 -13.64 3.05
C SER A 68 5.94 -13.10 1.83
N LYS A 69 5.70 -11.85 1.43
CA LYS A 69 6.45 -11.16 0.38
C LYS A 69 7.35 -10.12 1.05
N GLU A 70 8.66 -10.27 0.86
CA GLU A 70 9.66 -9.35 1.43
C GLU A 70 9.41 -7.90 1.03
N LEU A 71 9.14 -7.66 -0.26
CA LEU A 71 8.80 -6.35 -0.77
C LEU A 71 7.68 -5.68 0.02
N TYR A 72 6.60 -6.41 0.33
CA TYR A 72 5.44 -5.84 1.02
C TYR A 72 5.74 -5.54 2.48
N ARG A 73 6.51 -6.41 3.14
CA ARG A 73 7.04 -6.14 4.49
C ARG A 73 7.88 -4.86 4.51
N THR A 74 8.78 -4.69 3.55
CA THR A 74 9.62 -3.50 3.42
C THR A 74 8.78 -2.25 3.16
N VAL A 75 7.82 -2.31 2.23
CA VAL A 75 6.90 -1.19 1.95
C VAL A 75 6.13 -0.79 3.22
N MET A 76 5.58 -1.75 3.97
CA MET A 76 4.88 -1.47 5.22
C MET A 76 5.76 -0.76 6.24
N ALA A 77 6.98 -1.26 6.47
CA ALA A 77 7.93 -0.67 7.41
C ALA A 77 8.34 0.75 6.99
N CYS A 78 8.66 0.96 5.71
CA CYS A 78 9.03 2.26 5.18
C CYS A 78 7.89 3.29 5.30
N LEU A 79 6.66 2.90 4.98
CA LEU A 79 5.48 3.76 5.14
C LEU A 79 5.27 4.14 6.60
N ALA A 80 5.41 3.19 7.53
CA ALA A 80 5.27 3.41 8.96
C ALA A 80 6.32 4.38 9.50
N PHE A 81 7.59 4.16 9.14
CA PHE A 81 8.69 5.05 9.50
C PHE A 81 8.48 6.45 8.92
N HIS A 82 8.15 6.57 7.64
CA HIS A 82 7.91 7.86 7.02
C HIS A 82 6.75 8.62 7.69
N HIS A 83 5.66 7.92 8.02
CA HIS A 83 4.48 8.53 8.62
C HIS A 83 4.73 9.08 10.03
N THR A 84 5.55 8.38 10.80
CA THR A 84 5.76 8.64 12.24
C THR A 84 7.05 9.40 12.53
N SER A 85 8.03 9.34 11.61
CA SER A 85 9.43 9.70 11.84
C SER A 85 10.05 8.98 13.05
N ASP A 86 9.49 7.83 13.44
CA ASP A 86 9.92 7.02 14.59
C ASP A 86 10.59 5.73 14.10
N PRO A 87 11.91 5.52 14.35
CA PRO A 87 12.60 4.29 13.98
C PRO A 87 11.96 3.01 14.51
N GLU A 88 11.28 3.05 15.66
CA GLU A 88 10.59 1.88 16.22
C GLU A 88 9.45 1.39 15.31
N ALA A 89 8.89 2.26 14.47
CA ALA A 89 7.86 1.90 13.51
C ALA A 89 8.36 0.92 12.41
N LEU A 90 9.68 0.78 12.23
CA LEU A 90 10.28 -0.20 11.31
C LEU A 90 10.05 -1.66 11.74
N VAL A 91 9.77 -1.89 13.03
CA VAL A 91 9.55 -3.24 13.58
C VAL A 91 8.22 -3.39 14.32
N ASP A 92 7.52 -2.29 14.61
CA ASP A 92 6.20 -2.34 15.23
C ASP A 92 5.09 -2.70 14.24
N ALA A 93 4.65 -3.97 14.30
CA ALA A 93 3.62 -4.50 13.43
C ALA A 93 2.29 -3.73 13.55
N ASP A 94 1.90 -3.26 14.74
CA ASP A 94 0.62 -2.57 14.91
C ASP A 94 0.64 -1.20 14.20
N THR A 95 1.72 -0.42 14.36
CA THR A 95 1.91 0.84 13.62
C THR A 95 1.99 0.61 12.11
N GLN A 96 2.65 -0.47 11.66
CA GLN A 96 2.73 -0.81 10.24
C GLN A 96 1.37 -1.16 9.64
N MET A 97 0.59 -2.01 10.31
CA MET A 97 -0.76 -2.38 9.88
C MET A 97 -1.69 -1.17 9.82
N GLU A 98 -1.65 -0.31 10.85
CA GLU A 98 -2.47 0.89 10.89
C GLU A 98 -2.08 1.88 9.78
N THR A 99 -0.79 2.11 9.59
CA THR A 99 -0.29 3.05 8.57
C THR A 99 -0.62 2.57 7.16
N LEU A 100 -0.43 1.27 6.89
CA LEU A 100 -0.81 0.66 5.61
C LEU A 100 -2.31 0.87 5.33
N ALA A 101 -3.18 0.60 6.30
CA ALA A 101 -4.62 0.77 6.12
C ALA A 101 -5.02 2.24 5.89
N LYS A 102 -4.37 3.19 6.56
CA LYS A 102 -4.63 4.63 6.38
C LYS A 102 -4.24 5.14 4.99
N TYR A 103 -3.06 4.77 4.51
CA TYR A 103 -2.63 5.14 3.17
C TYR A 103 -3.43 4.41 2.11
N SER A 104 -3.72 3.12 2.29
CA SER A 104 -4.55 2.36 1.35
C SER A 104 -5.92 2.98 1.18
N ALA A 105 -6.56 3.40 2.27
CA ALA A 105 -7.84 4.08 2.17
C ALA A 105 -7.74 5.46 1.50
N GLY A 106 -6.59 6.14 1.57
CA GLY A 106 -6.33 7.37 0.83
C GLY A 106 -6.10 7.12 -0.66
N GLY A 107 -5.32 6.10 -1.02
CA GLY A 107 -5.12 5.70 -2.42
C GLY A 107 -6.36 5.12 -3.06
N LEU A 108 -7.24 4.49 -2.28
CA LEU A 108 -8.56 4.06 -2.74
C LEU A 108 -9.38 5.24 -3.26
N GLU A 109 -9.44 6.33 -2.50
CA GLU A 109 -10.15 7.56 -2.92
C GLU A 109 -9.55 8.15 -4.21
N VAL A 110 -8.24 8.04 -4.42
CA VAL A 110 -7.57 8.48 -5.65
C VAL A 110 -8.00 7.62 -6.84
N ILE A 111 -7.87 6.30 -6.72
CA ILE A 111 -8.16 5.40 -7.84
C ILE A 111 -9.66 5.39 -8.17
N GLU A 112 -10.54 5.50 -7.18
CA GLU A 112 -11.98 5.63 -7.42
C GLU A 112 -12.33 6.91 -8.19
N GLN A 113 -11.62 8.01 -7.95
CA GLN A 113 -11.76 9.25 -8.74
C GLN A 113 -11.29 9.03 -10.19
N GLU A 114 -10.10 8.45 -10.38
CA GLU A 114 -9.56 8.17 -11.72
C GLU A 114 -10.48 7.24 -12.54
N ILE A 115 -11.03 6.19 -11.93
CA ILE A 115 -11.95 5.26 -12.61
C ILE A 115 -13.31 5.90 -12.88
N SER A 116 -13.77 6.81 -12.03
CA SER A 116 -15.03 7.52 -12.27
C SER A 116 -14.91 8.51 -13.43
N ASP A 117 -13.74 9.14 -13.59
CA ASP A 117 -13.47 10.12 -14.64
C ASP A 117 -13.22 9.46 -16.01
N VAL A 118 -12.74 8.22 -16.03
CA VAL A 118 -12.57 7.41 -17.25
C VAL A 118 -13.82 6.54 -17.45
N ALA A 119 -14.74 6.98 -18.31
CA ALA A 119 -15.86 6.14 -18.74
C ALA A 119 -15.34 4.91 -19.52
N GLY A 120 -14.97 3.82 -18.83
CA GLY A 120 -14.30 2.67 -19.45
C GLY A 120 -13.90 1.54 -18.50
N ASP A 121 -13.01 0.67 -18.99
CA ASP A 121 -12.47 -0.49 -18.28
C ASP A 121 -11.56 -0.02 -17.11
N PRO A 122 -11.77 -0.49 -15.87
CA PRO A 122 -10.92 -0.11 -14.74
C PRO A 122 -9.44 -0.51 -14.92
N THR A 123 -9.15 -1.48 -15.78
CA THR A 123 -7.77 -1.81 -16.21
C THR A 123 -7.11 -0.61 -16.89
N ASP A 124 -7.81 0.05 -17.82
CA ASP A 124 -7.30 1.20 -18.55
C ASP A 124 -7.03 2.37 -17.60
N ALA A 125 -7.89 2.59 -16.61
CA ALA A 125 -7.69 3.63 -15.61
C ALA A 125 -6.40 3.40 -14.79
N ILE A 126 -6.15 2.16 -14.35
CA ILE A 126 -4.93 1.81 -13.62
C ILE A 126 -3.69 1.92 -14.51
N LEU A 127 -3.75 1.42 -15.75
CA LEU A 127 -2.65 1.55 -16.71
C LEU A 127 -2.34 3.02 -16.98
N ASN A 128 -3.36 3.83 -17.23
CA ASN A 128 -3.19 5.27 -17.42
C ASN A 128 -2.62 5.96 -16.18
N TYR A 129 -2.99 5.54 -14.96
CA TYR A 129 -2.41 6.06 -13.74
C TYR A 129 -0.91 5.71 -13.64
N ILE A 130 -0.56 4.46 -13.93
CA ILE A 130 0.84 3.99 -13.91
C ILE A 130 1.66 4.72 -14.97
N GLU A 131 1.19 4.77 -16.22
CA GLU A 131 1.89 5.42 -17.33
C GLU A 131 2.11 6.90 -17.09
N ARG A 132 1.13 7.61 -16.50
CA ARG A 132 1.29 9.02 -16.10
C ARG A 132 2.35 9.24 -15.03
N ASN A 133 2.58 8.24 -14.17
CA ASN A 133 3.52 8.31 -13.05
C ASN A 133 4.87 7.63 -13.32
N GLN A 134 5.03 6.97 -14.47
CA GLN A 134 6.34 6.59 -15.00
C GLN A 134 7.02 7.85 -15.57
N GLY A 135 7.65 8.64 -14.69
CA GLY A 135 8.56 9.70 -15.12
C GLY A 135 9.71 9.13 -15.97
N GLU A 136 10.23 9.93 -16.92
CA GLU A 136 11.31 9.56 -17.85
C GLU A 136 12.66 9.13 -17.22
N ASP A 137 12.79 8.98 -15.89
CA ASP A 137 14.08 8.70 -15.27
C ASP A 137 13.99 7.71 -14.10
N SER A 138 14.54 6.52 -14.32
CA SER A 138 14.56 5.37 -13.41
C SER A 138 15.82 5.38 -12.52
N GLY A 139 16.13 6.55 -11.95
CA GLY A 139 17.20 6.68 -10.96
C GLY A 139 16.63 6.76 -9.54
N ILE A 140 16.69 5.66 -8.78
CA ILE A 140 16.52 5.72 -7.32
C ILE A 140 17.58 6.70 -6.81
N SER A 141 17.16 7.90 -6.43
CA SER A 141 18.05 8.98 -6.01
C SER A 141 17.51 9.66 -4.76
N GLY A 142 18.37 10.37 -4.04
CA GLY A 142 18.01 11.04 -2.79
C GLY A 142 17.97 10.10 -1.58
N GLU A 143 17.12 10.40 -0.60
CA GLU A 143 17.12 9.72 0.70
C GLU A 143 16.73 8.23 0.59
N LEU A 144 15.89 7.87 -0.38
CA LEU A 144 15.53 6.48 -0.67
C LEU A 144 16.72 5.67 -1.19
N GLY A 145 17.61 6.28 -1.98
CA GLY A 145 18.86 5.63 -2.40
C GLY A 145 19.77 5.33 -1.21
N LYS A 146 19.90 6.29 -0.28
CA LYS A 146 20.68 6.12 0.95
C LYS A 146 20.08 5.06 1.88
N ILE A 147 18.75 5.00 1.97
CA ILE A 147 18.05 3.98 2.76
C ILE A 147 18.32 2.59 2.16
N VAL A 148 18.17 2.41 0.84
CA VAL A 148 18.47 1.13 0.16
C VAL A 148 19.93 0.72 0.37
N GLU A 149 20.89 1.62 0.16
CA GLU A 149 22.32 1.35 0.42
C GLU A 149 22.56 0.96 1.89
N SER A 150 21.94 1.64 2.85
CA SER A 150 22.10 1.31 4.27
C SER A 150 21.51 -0.05 4.68
N PHE A 151 20.44 -0.50 4.01
CA PHE A 151 19.88 -1.83 4.21
C PHE A 151 20.78 -2.92 3.60
N ASP A 152 21.34 -2.66 2.42
CA ASP A 152 22.29 -3.57 1.74
C ASP A 152 23.60 -3.71 2.53
N ASP A 153 24.15 -2.61 3.04
CA ASP A 153 25.37 -2.62 3.88
C ASP A 153 25.15 -3.35 5.21
N GLN A 154 23.96 -3.26 5.81
CA GLN A 154 23.62 -3.99 7.04
C GLN A 154 23.40 -5.48 6.78
N MET A 155 22.88 -5.88 5.61
CA MET A 155 22.75 -7.29 5.24
C MET A 155 24.09 -7.92 4.86
N MET A 156 25.00 -7.17 4.20
CA MET A 156 26.36 -7.64 3.91
C MET A 156 27.26 -7.75 5.15
N GLY A 157 26.92 -7.07 6.25
CA GLY A 157 27.62 -7.19 7.53
C GLY A 157 27.34 -8.47 8.34
N PHE A 158 26.46 -9.36 7.86
CA PHE A 158 26.17 -10.67 8.49
C PHE A 158 26.82 -11.86 7.77
N GLU A 159 27.66 -11.63 6.76
CA GLU A 159 28.59 -12.64 6.21
C GLU A 159 30.00 -12.45 6.78
N GLU A 160 30.15 -12.70 8.09
CA GLU A 160 31.25 -13.46 8.74
C GLU A 160 31.07 -13.53 10.28
#